data_AF-A0A5M6A8R0-F1
#
_entry.id   AF-A0A5M6A8R0-F1
#
_cell.length_a   1.000
_cell.length_b   1.000
_cell.length_c   1.000
_cell.angle_alpha   90.00
_cell.angle_beta   90.00
_cell.angle_gamma   90.00
#
_symmetry.space_group_name_H-M   'P 1'
#
loop_
_entity.id
_entity.type
_entity.pdbx_description
1 polymer ?
#
loop_
_entity_poly.entity_id
_entity_poly.type
_entity_poly.pdbx_seq_one_letter_code
_entity_poly.pdbx_strand_id
1 'polypeptide(L)'
;MANPILPGISEAEQELLYKKLNEYNQGRTSYKEAGAYLVVLPRPESPRYSLWVYSPLPERQSIFYVQDLSTDIHESLRAASSLCYYSPRCILLVEYNAKRMQSKGDDIISFGKYHGHFLHEIFRIDPAYVSWIAYKFTPRIPKQERFVQIAQVYHSVHLDIQKRQAHQKYSTSHFLGKEGDKVKELTLKVLRVRLEDDPYKTTVKGTTPYFYVRQILTLEDPIGNLVTFRTNSRTASRESCQVPATEHAFEPGESVYIASARISCTFTSGNKQYTRLNYVKFK
;
A
#
# COMPACT_ATOMS: atom_id res chain seq x y z
N MET A 1 -24.32 -11.73 -8.67
CA MET A 1 -24.62 -12.00 -7.25
C MET A 1 -25.33 -10.77 -6.73
N ALA A 2 -26.40 -10.91 -5.96
CA ALA A 2 -27.06 -9.77 -5.34
C ALA A 2 -26.14 -9.22 -4.23
N ASN A 3 -26.11 -7.90 -4.10
CA ASN A 3 -25.36 -7.23 -3.04
C ASN A 3 -26.06 -7.48 -1.70
N PRO A 4 -25.36 -8.01 -0.68
CA PRO A 4 -26.01 -8.31 0.59
C PRO A 4 -26.34 -7.05 1.39
N ILE A 5 -27.25 -7.17 2.36
CA ILE A 5 -27.57 -6.07 3.27
C ILE A 5 -26.48 -6.01 4.35
N LEU A 6 -25.92 -4.81 4.56
CA LEU A 6 -24.80 -4.63 5.47
C LEU A 6 -25.32 -4.28 6.87
N PRO A 7 -24.91 -5.01 7.93
CA PRO A 7 -25.43 -4.78 9.27
C PRO A 7 -24.96 -3.44 9.81
N GLY A 8 -25.90 -2.63 10.32
CA GLY A 8 -25.59 -1.35 10.98
C GLY A 8 -25.23 -0.19 10.04
N ILE A 9 -25.46 -0.32 8.73
CA ILE A 9 -25.19 0.72 7.74
C ILE A 9 -26.50 1.25 7.16
N SER A 10 -26.58 2.56 6.93
CA SER A 10 -27.72 3.18 6.26
C SER A 10 -27.77 2.84 4.77
N GLU A 11 -28.95 2.86 4.15
CA GLU A 11 -29.11 2.54 2.73
C GLU A 11 -28.25 3.44 1.82
N ALA A 12 -28.23 4.75 2.09
CA ALA A 12 -27.43 5.72 1.33
C ALA A 12 -25.91 5.45 1.45
N GLU A 13 -25.44 5.08 2.65
CA GLU A 13 -24.03 4.74 2.87
C GLU A 13 -23.67 3.41 2.20
N GLN A 14 -24.59 2.45 2.22
CA GLN A 14 -24.46 1.17 1.54
C GLN A 14 -24.36 1.35 0.02
N GLU A 15 -25.20 2.19 -0.59
CA GLU A 15 -25.13 2.52 -2.01
C GLU A 15 -23.79 3.17 -2.39
N LEU A 16 -23.32 4.13 -1.59
CA LEU A 16 -22.03 4.78 -1.80
C LEU A 16 -20.87 3.78 -1.75
N LEU A 17 -20.92 2.86 -0.79
CA LEU A 17 -19.91 1.82 -0.62
C LEU A 17 -19.89 0.84 -1.79
N TYR A 18 -21.05 0.40 -2.27
CA TYR A 18 -21.15 -0.44 -3.46
C TYR A 18 -20.68 0.27 -4.73
N LYS A 19 -20.97 1.57 -4.87
CA LYS A 19 -20.45 2.38 -5.96
C LYS A 19 -18.92 2.40 -5.97
N LYS A 20 -18.30 2.69 -4.81
CA LYS A 20 -16.83 2.66 -4.65
C LYS A 20 -16.24 1.29 -4.93
N LEU A 21 -16.91 0.20 -4.53
CA LEU A 21 -16.46 -1.16 -4.79
C LEU A 21 -16.53 -1.50 -6.29
N ASN A 22 -17.57 -1.03 -6.99
CA ASN A 22 -17.70 -1.18 -8.44
C ASN A 22 -16.63 -0.39 -9.20
N GLU A 23 -16.38 0.85 -8.80
CA GLU A 23 -15.28 1.68 -9.32
C GLU A 23 -13.93 1.01 -9.07
N TYR A 24 -13.71 0.45 -7.88
CA TYR A 24 -12.52 -0.33 -7.60
C TYR A 24 -12.40 -1.49 -8.59
N ASN A 25 -13.46 -2.29 -8.77
CA ASN A 25 -13.46 -3.47 -9.63
C ASN A 25 -13.40 -3.19 -11.15
N GLN A 26 -13.55 -1.94 -11.59
CA GLN A 26 -13.46 -1.58 -13.00
C GLN A 26 -12.09 -1.95 -13.59
N GLY A 27 -12.09 -2.60 -14.76
CA GLY A 27 -10.87 -3.02 -15.45
C GLY A 27 -10.20 -4.29 -14.89
N ARG A 28 -10.76 -4.92 -13.85
CA ARG A 28 -10.29 -6.22 -13.36
C ARG A 28 -10.89 -7.39 -14.14
N THR A 29 -10.16 -8.50 -14.15
CA THR A 29 -10.58 -9.72 -14.86
C THR A 29 -11.83 -10.32 -14.22
N SER A 30 -12.66 -10.96 -15.04
CA SER A 30 -13.89 -11.62 -14.58
C SER A 30 -13.59 -12.69 -13.52
N TYR A 31 -14.48 -12.81 -12.54
CA TYR A 31 -14.36 -13.81 -11.48
C TYR A 31 -14.32 -15.25 -12.00
N LYS A 32 -14.88 -15.52 -13.19
CA LYS A 32 -14.87 -16.84 -13.82
C LYS A 32 -13.48 -17.26 -14.33
N GLU A 33 -12.63 -16.30 -14.64
CA GLU A 33 -11.31 -16.53 -15.23
C GLU A 33 -10.21 -16.44 -14.17
N ALA A 34 -10.13 -15.30 -13.47
CA ALA A 34 -9.07 -15.06 -12.49
C ALA A 34 -9.43 -15.52 -11.06
N GLY A 35 -10.72 -15.77 -10.80
CA GLY A 35 -11.24 -15.86 -9.45
C GLY A 35 -11.60 -14.49 -8.86
N ALA A 36 -12.06 -14.48 -7.61
CA ALA A 36 -12.45 -13.27 -6.90
C ALA A 36 -12.05 -13.37 -5.42
N TYR A 37 -11.74 -12.24 -4.80
CA TYR A 37 -11.69 -12.14 -3.35
C TYR A 37 -13.09 -11.87 -2.82
N LEU A 38 -13.46 -12.57 -1.75
CA LEU A 38 -14.75 -12.47 -1.12
C LEU A 38 -14.56 -11.89 0.29
N VAL A 39 -15.15 -10.74 0.54
CA VAL A 39 -15.29 -10.18 1.89
C VAL A 39 -16.61 -10.71 2.45
N VAL A 40 -16.51 -11.59 3.43
CA VAL A 40 -17.63 -12.29 4.03
C VAL A 40 -18.11 -11.55 5.26
N LEU A 41 -19.42 -11.36 5.35
CA LEU A 41 -20.11 -10.69 6.45
C LEU A 41 -19.91 -11.38 7.81
N PRO A 42 -19.94 -10.62 8.92
CA PRO A 42 -19.85 -11.16 10.26
C PRO A 42 -21.07 -12.02 10.59
N ARG A 43 -20.89 -12.96 11.52
CA ARG A 43 -21.90 -13.91 11.97
C ARG A 43 -22.01 -13.87 13.50
N PRO A 44 -23.11 -14.38 14.08
CA PRO A 44 -23.23 -14.50 15.53
C PRO A 44 -22.06 -15.28 16.17
N GLU A 45 -21.56 -16.30 15.48
CA GLU A 45 -20.40 -17.10 15.92
C GLU A 45 -19.04 -16.43 15.68
N SER A 46 -18.98 -15.45 14.77
CA SER A 46 -17.74 -14.77 14.37
C SER A 46 -18.05 -13.30 14.05
N PRO A 47 -17.86 -12.37 15.00
CA PRO A 47 -18.26 -10.97 14.86
C PRO A 47 -17.37 -10.18 13.88
N ARG A 48 -16.30 -10.78 13.36
CA ARG A 48 -15.39 -10.15 12.40
C ARG A 48 -15.76 -10.48 10.97
N TYR A 49 -15.53 -9.53 10.07
CA TYR A 49 -15.47 -9.82 8.65
C TYR A 49 -14.30 -10.76 8.36
N SER A 50 -14.38 -11.52 7.28
CA SER A 50 -13.29 -12.40 6.87
C SER A 50 -13.05 -12.32 5.37
N LEU A 51 -11.80 -12.48 4.97
CA LEU A 51 -11.34 -12.51 3.59
C LEU A 51 -11.20 -13.96 3.14
N TRP A 52 -11.83 -14.25 2.01
CA TRP A 52 -11.83 -15.55 1.36
C TRP A 52 -11.43 -15.37 -0.11
N VAL A 53 -11.01 -16.45 -0.76
CA VAL A 53 -10.71 -16.48 -2.18
C VAL A 53 -11.62 -17.49 -2.87
N TYR A 54 -12.29 -17.03 -3.93
CA TYR A 54 -12.93 -17.88 -4.91
C TYR A 54 -11.95 -18.14 -6.05
N SER A 55 -11.75 -19.41 -6.40
CA SER A 55 -10.97 -19.81 -7.57
C SER A 55 -11.77 -20.76 -8.44
N PRO A 56 -11.78 -20.56 -9.77
CA PRO A 56 -12.47 -21.46 -10.70
C PRO A 56 -11.74 -22.81 -10.86
N LEU A 57 -10.52 -22.97 -10.31
CA LEU A 57 -9.71 -24.17 -10.50
C LEU A 57 -10.34 -25.46 -9.96
N PRO A 58 -10.90 -25.50 -8.72
CA PRO A 58 -11.46 -26.73 -8.19
C PRO A 58 -12.97 -26.81 -8.45
N GLU A 59 -13.44 -27.94 -8.98
CA GLU A 59 -14.84 -28.15 -9.41
C GLU A 59 -15.85 -28.28 -8.24
N ARG A 60 -15.45 -28.85 -7.10
CA ARG A 60 -16.37 -29.17 -5.98
C ARG A 60 -16.43 -28.13 -4.86
N GLN A 61 -15.28 -27.54 -4.52
CA GLN A 61 -15.17 -26.52 -3.48
C GLN A 61 -14.19 -25.48 -3.98
N SER A 62 -14.72 -24.31 -4.26
CA SER A 62 -14.01 -23.26 -4.98
C SER A 62 -13.72 -22.05 -4.10
N ILE A 63 -14.17 -22.05 -2.84
CA ILE A 63 -14.06 -20.92 -1.90
C ILE A 63 -13.23 -21.36 -0.69
N PHE A 64 -12.17 -20.60 -0.40
CA PHE A 64 -11.19 -20.93 0.64
C PHE A 64 -10.92 -19.73 1.56
N TYR A 65 -10.75 -20.01 2.85
CA TYR A 65 -10.47 -18.99 3.85
C TYR A 65 -9.03 -18.48 3.72
N VAL A 66 -8.83 -17.17 3.83
CA VAL A 66 -7.49 -16.54 3.81
C VAL A 66 -7.17 -15.93 5.17
N GLN A 67 -8.03 -15.03 5.67
CA GLN A 67 -7.79 -14.35 6.94
C GLN A 67 -9.02 -13.64 7.51
N ASP A 68 -9.02 -13.43 8.82
CA ASP A 68 -9.95 -12.50 9.47
C ASP A 68 -9.57 -11.04 9.17
N LEU A 69 -10.58 -10.20 9.13
CA LEU A 69 -10.51 -8.75 8.98
C LEU A 69 -11.01 -8.07 10.27
N SER A 70 -11.43 -6.80 10.17
CA SER A 70 -11.97 -6.02 11.28
C SER A 70 -13.45 -6.36 11.55
N THR A 71 -13.98 -5.86 12.65
CA THR A 71 -15.44 -5.81 12.89
C THR A 71 -16.11 -4.69 12.10
N ASP A 72 -15.34 -3.65 11.74
CA ASP A 72 -15.81 -2.55 10.90
C ASP A 72 -15.66 -2.87 9.42
N ILE A 73 -16.67 -2.49 8.63
CA ILE A 73 -16.70 -2.76 7.19
C ILE A 73 -15.74 -1.88 6.40
N HIS A 74 -15.60 -0.60 6.75
CA HIS A 74 -14.76 0.34 6.03
C HIS A 74 -13.29 -0.02 6.23
N GLU A 75 -12.92 -0.38 7.46
CA GLU A 75 -11.61 -0.93 7.77
C GLU A 75 -11.37 -2.25 7.04
N SER A 76 -12.35 -3.15 7.01
CA SER A 76 -12.22 -4.45 6.36
C SER A 76 -12.05 -4.33 4.85
N LEU A 77 -12.85 -3.49 4.20
CA LEU A 77 -12.71 -3.19 2.76
C LEU A 77 -11.43 -2.45 2.47
N ARG A 78 -11.01 -1.50 3.31
CA ARG A 78 -9.71 -0.82 3.17
C ARG A 78 -8.57 -1.81 3.28
N ALA A 79 -8.60 -2.73 4.24
CA ALA A 79 -7.60 -3.77 4.40
C ALA A 79 -7.56 -4.72 3.20
N ALA A 80 -8.72 -5.24 2.78
CA ALA A 80 -8.84 -6.16 1.64
C ALA A 80 -8.42 -5.52 0.31
N SER A 81 -8.91 -4.32 0.01
CA SER A 81 -8.54 -3.56 -1.19
C SER A 81 -7.07 -3.18 -1.20
N SER A 82 -6.50 -2.80 -0.06
CA SER A 82 -5.06 -2.54 0.05
C SER A 82 -4.23 -3.81 -0.19
N LEU A 83 -4.66 -4.95 0.37
CA LEU A 83 -3.99 -6.24 0.18
C LEU A 83 -4.00 -6.70 -1.27
N CYS A 84 -5.13 -6.54 -1.94
CA CYS A 84 -5.37 -7.08 -3.27
C CYS A 84 -5.28 -6.02 -4.38
N TYR A 85 -4.70 -4.85 -4.10
CA TYR A 85 -4.74 -3.70 -5.01
C TYR A 85 -4.22 -4.01 -6.41
N TYR A 86 -3.06 -4.69 -6.47
CA TYR A 86 -2.40 -5.13 -7.70
C TYR A 86 -2.82 -6.53 -8.18
N SER A 87 -3.79 -7.15 -7.52
CA SER A 87 -4.36 -8.40 -7.98
C SER A 87 -5.28 -8.14 -9.17
N PRO A 88 -5.28 -9.02 -10.20
CA PRO A 88 -6.27 -8.97 -11.27
C PRO A 88 -7.68 -9.36 -10.81
N ARG A 89 -7.84 -9.88 -9.58
CA ARG A 89 -9.10 -10.39 -9.04
C ARG A 89 -9.97 -9.26 -8.48
N CYS A 90 -11.27 -9.30 -8.80
CA CYS A 90 -12.25 -8.41 -8.20
C CYS A 90 -12.49 -8.75 -6.72
N ILE A 91 -12.99 -7.79 -5.96
CA ILE A 91 -13.44 -7.97 -4.57
C ILE A 91 -14.97 -7.92 -4.55
N LEU A 92 -15.60 -8.92 -3.95
CA LEU A 92 -17.05 -9.02 -3.82
C LEU A 92 -17.43 -9.13 -2.35
N LEU A 93 -18.52 -8.48 -1.95
CA LEU A 93 -19.16 -8.66 -0.66
C LEU A 93 -20.18 -9.80 -0.75
N VAL A 94 -20.13 -10.72 0.21
CA VAL A 94 -21.01 -11.89 0.21
C VAL A 94 -21.42 -12.28 1.64
N GLU A 95 -22.59 -12.89 1.74
CA GLU A 95 -23.01 -13.60 2.95
C GLU A 95 -22.28 -14.92 3.11
N TYR A 96 -22.10 -15.35 4.35
CA TYR A 96 -21.50 -16.65 4.62
C TYR A 96 -22.43 -17.78 4.19
N ASN A 97 -21.90 -18.72 3.40
CA ASN A 97 -22.63 -19.90 2.96
C ASN A 97 -21.95 -21.16 3.48
N ALA A 98 -22.51 -21.78 4.54
CA ALA A 98 -21.95 -22.98 5.16
C ALA A 98 -21.69 -24.11 4.15
N LYS A 99 -22.58 -24.34 3.19
CA LYS A 99 -22.44 -25.44 2.20
C LYS A 99 -21.20 -25.29 1.31
N ARG A 100 -20.76 -24.06 1.05
CA ARG A 100 -19.66 -23.74 0.13
C ARG A 100 -18.38 -23.28 0.83
N MET A 101 -18.50 -22.68 2.01
CA MET A 101 -17.40 -22.05 2.74
C MET A 101 -16.92 -22.87 3.94
N GLN A 102 -17.71 -23.82 4.45
CA GLN A 102 -17.22 -24.69 5.52
C GLN A 102 -16.11 -25.61 5.00
N SER A 103 -14.99 -25.71 5.72
CA SER A 103 -13.95 -26.67 5.38
C SER A 103 -14.50 -28.08 5.50
N LYS A 104 -14.26 -28.91 4.48
CA LYS A 104 -14.59 -30.34 4.45
C LYS A 104 -13.42 -31.21 4.91
N GLY A 105 -12.35 -30.60 5.44
CA GLY A 105 -11.11 -31.29 5.80
C GLY A 105 -10.26 -31.70 4.59
N ASP A 106 -10.59 -31.20 3.39
CA ASP A 106 -9.84 -31.45 2.16
C ASP A 106 -8.53 -30.64 2.10
N ASP A 107 -8.40 -29.62 2.94
CA ASP A 107 -7.27 -28.71 3.10
C ASP A 107 -6.39 -29.05 4.31
N ILE A 108 -6.65 -30.17 5.00
CA ILE A 108 -5.82 -30.68 6.10
C ILE A 108 -4.60 -31.40 5.53
N ILE A 109 -3.43 -31.00 6.01
CA ILE A 109 -2.14 -31.60 5.67
C ILE A 109 -2.06 -32.97 6.34
N SER A 110 -1.99 -34.04 5.55
CA SER A 110 -1.92 -35.42 6.05
C SER A 110 -0.49 -35.96 6.20
N PHE A 111 0.53 -35.16 5.97
CA PHE A 111 1.93 -35.62 5.95
C PHE A 111 2.94 -34.50 6.26
N GLY A 112 4.20 -34.89 6.51
CA GLY A 112 5.32 -33.96 6.66
C GLY A 112 5.27 -33.13 7.95
N LYS A 113 6.02 -32.01 7.96
CA LYS A 113 6.27 -31.17 9.14
C LYS A 113 4.99 -30.62 9.77
N TYR A 114 3.99 -30.32 8.95
CA TYR A 114 2.76 -29.64 9.36
C TYR A 114 1.55 -30.58 9.37
N HIS A 115 1.76 -31.87 9.64
CA HIS A 115 0.68 -32.85 9.73
C HIS A 115 -0.42 -32.40 10.72
N GLY A 116 -1.68 -32.51 10.31
CA GLY A 116 -2.86 -32.13 11.11
C GLY A 116 -3.26 -30.67 11.01
N HIS A 117 -2.46 -29.80 10.38
CA HIS A 117 -2.78 -28.39 10.19
C HIS A 117 -3.52 -28.13 8.89
N PHE A 118 -4.32 -27.05 8.87
CA PHE A 118 -4.96 -26.57 7.65
C PHE A 118 -3.99 -25.77 6.78
N LEU A 119 -4.17 -25.83 5.46
CA LEU A 119 -3.34 -25.07 4.51
C LEU A 119 -3.35 -23.56 4.79
N HIS A 120 -4.47 -22.97 5.22
CA HIS A 120 -4.53 -21.54 5.52
C HIS A 120 -3.72 -21.14 6.77
N GLU A 121 -3.56 -22.06 7.73
CA GLU A 121 -2.72 -21.82 8.92
C GLU A 121 -1.26 -21.78 8.50
N ILE A 122 -0.83 -22.76 7.70
CA ILE A 122 0.55 -22.84 7.23
C ILE A 122 0.87 -21.74 6.23
N PHE A 123 -0.08 -21.33 5.39
CA PHE A 123 0.08 -20.21 4.47
C PHE A 123 0.55 -18.93 5.16
N ARG A 124 0.09 -18.68 6.40
CA ARG A 124 0.47 -17.50 7.18
C ARG A 124 1.86 -17.61 7.81
N ILE A 125 2.30 -18.82 8.12
CA ILE A 125 3.57 -19.09 8.84
C ILE A 125 4.70 -19.35 7.84
N ASP A 126 4.46 -20.24 6.88
CA ASP A 126 5.43 -20.74 5.90
C ASP A 126 4.77 -20.89 4.50
N PRO A 127 4.61 -19.78 3.75
CA PRO A 127 4.06 -19.82 2.40
C PRO A 127 4.96 -20.57 1.40
N ALA A 128 6.24 -20.76 1.71
CA ALA A 128 7.15 -21.53 0.87
C ALA A 128 6.79 -23.02 0.91
N TYR A 129 6.40 -23.55 2.07
CA TYR A 129 5.90 -24.92 2.20
C TYR A 129 4.64 -25.15 1.36
N VAL A 130 3.68 -24.22 1.38
CA VAL A 130 2.47 -24.28 0.54
C VAL A 130 2.82 -24.25 -0.94
N SER A 131 3.81 -23.43 -1.33
CA SER A 131 4.32 -23.37 -2.70
C SER A 131 4.98 -24.67 -3.15
N TRP A 132 5.70 -25.34 -2.25
CA TRP A 132 6.26 -26.67 -2.50
C TRP A 132 5.14 -27.71 -2.70
N ILE A 133 4.07 -27.68 -1.91
CA ILE A 133 2.91 -28.56 -2.14
C ILE A 133 2.30 -28.30 -3.52
N ALA A 134 2.16 -27.04 -3.92
CA ALA A 134 1.50 -26.66 -5.17
C ALA A 134 2.20 -27.18 -6.45
N TYR A 135 3.54 -27.35 -6.42
CA TYR A 135 4.34 -27.65 -7.63
C TYR A 135 5.38 -28.76 -7.51
N LYS A 136 5.76 -29.17 -6.31
CA LYS A 136 6.78 -30.21 -6.08
C LYS A 136 6.20 -31.48 -5.49
N PHE A 137 5.07 -31.41 -4.81
CA PHE A 137 4.39 -32.60 -4.31
C PHE A 137 3.71 -33.36 -5.44
N THR A 138 4.05 -34.64 -5.60
CA THR A 138 3.45 -35.53 -6.60
C THR A 138 2.26 -36.28 -6.01
N PRO A 139 1.02 -35.94 -6.39
CA PRO A 139 -0.16 -36.64 -5.88
C PRO A 139 -0.22 -38.07 -6.45
N ARG A 140 -0.68 -39.01 -5.63
CA ARG A 140 -0.84 -40.43 -6.02
C ARG A 140 -2.30 -40.88 -6.04
N ILE A 141 -3.19 -40.09 -5.43
CA ILE A 141 -4.60 -40.41 -5.20
C ILE A 141 -5.42 -39.17 -5.59
N PRO A 142 -6.64 -39.30 -6.14
CA PRO A 142 -7.47 -38.14 -6.51
C PRO A 142 -7.71 -37.14 -5.36
N LYS A 143 -7.79 -37.62 -4.11
CA LYS A 143 -7.86 -36.75 -2.93
C LYS A 143 -6.64 -35.84 -2.79
N GLN A 144 -5.45 -36.36 -3.09
CA GLN A 144 -4.20 -35.60 -3.05
C GLN A 144 -4.07 -34.64 -4.23
N GLU A 145 -4.59 -34.99 -5.41
CA GLU A 145 -4.64 -34.06 -6.56
C GLU A 145 -5.45 -32.82 -6.20
N ARG A 146 -6.62 -33.02 -5.58
CA ARG A 146 -7.45 -31.92 -5.08
C ARG A 146 -6.72 -31.09 -4.03
N PHE A 147 -6.02 -31.72 -3.10
CA PHE A 147 -5.21 -31.02 -2.10
C PHE A 147 -4.13 -30.13 -2.75
N VAL A 148 -3.48 -30.59 -3.83
CA VAL A 148 -2.53 -29.79 -4.63
C VAL A 148 -3.22 -28.60 -5.30
N GLN A 149 -4.42 -28.79 -5.88
CA GLN A 149 -5.20 -27.68 -6.45
C GLN A 149 -5.51 -26.60 -5.41
N ILE A 150 -5.89 -27.00 -4.19
CA ILE A 150 -6.13 -26.05 -3.09
C ILE A 150 -4.84 -25.29 -2.75
N ALA A 151 -3.69 -25.99 -2.67
CA ALA A 151 -2.39 -25.36 -2.45
C ALA A 151 -2.01 -24.37 -3.57
N GLN A 152 -2.34 -24.68 -4.83
CA GLN A 152 -2.15 -23.76 -5.96
C GLN A 152 -2.99 -22.48 -5.82
N VAL A 153 -4.21 -22.59 -5.29
CA VAL A 153 -5.03 -21.40 -4.98
C VAL A 153 -4.33 -20.54 -3.93
N TYR A 154 -3.88 -21.12 -2.83
CA TYR A 154 -3.13 -20.36 -1.81
C TYR A 154 -1.84 -19.76 -2.35
N HIS A 155 -1.09 -20.50 -3.17
CA HIS A 155 0.11 -19.98 -3.83
C HIS A 155 -0.23 -18.78 -4.73
N SER A 156 -1.32 -18.82 -5.47
CA SER A 156 -1.74 -17.69 -6.31
C SER A 156 -2.10 -16.44 -5.47
N VAL A 157 -2.66 -16.62 -4.27
CA VAL A 157 -2.89 -15.52 -3.31
C VAL A 157 -1.55 -15.00 -2.77
N HIS A 158 -0.58 -15.88 -2.52
CA HIS A 158 0.78 -15.47 -2.14
C HIS A 158 1.39 -14.52 -3.17
N LEU A 159 1.29 -14.87 -4.45
CA LEU A 159 1.83 -14.06 -5.54
C LEU A 159 1.17 -12.69 -5.63
N ASP A 160 -0.15 -12.61 -5.42
CA ASP A 160 -0.88 -11.33 -5.38
C ASP A 160 -0.37 -10.43 -4.24
N ILE A 161 -0.17 -11.00 -3.05
CA ILE A 161 0.38 -10.28 -1.89
C ILE A 161 1.83 -9.86 -2.15
N GLN A 162 2.64 -10.74 -2.76
CA GLN A 162 4.03 -10.42 -3.12
C GLN A 162 4.11 -9.30 -4.16
N LYS A 163 3.22 -9.27 -5.16
CA LYS A 163 3.16 -8.16 -6.14
C LYS A 163 2.97 -6.82 -5.44
N ARG A 164 2.08 -6.75 -4.44
CA ARG A 164 1.95 -5.54 -3.60
C ARG A 164 3.26 -5.20 -2.91
N GLN A 165 3.91 -6.16 -2.26
CA GLN A 165 5.17 -5.92 -1.57
C GLN A 165 6.27 -5.45 -2.53
N ALA A 166 6.34 -6.01 -3.73
CA ALA A 166 7.28 -5.59 -4.78
C ALA A 166 7.01 -4.14 -5.22
N HIS A 167 5.75 -3.77 -5.47
CA HIS A 167 5.39 -2.39 -5.82
C HIS A 167 5.61 -1.41 -4.67
N GLN A 168 5.41 -1.82 -3.42
CA GLN A 168 5.77 -1.02 -2.24
C GLN A 168 7.28 -0.84 -2.10
N LYS A 169 8.09 -1.84 -2.48
CA LYS A 169 9.56 -1.77 -2.48
C LYS A 169 10.12 -0.79 -3.52
N TYR A 170 9.42 -0.53 -4.63
CA TYR A 170 9.80 0.57 -5.53
C TYR A 170 9.64 1.96 -4.91
N SER A 171 9.09 2.07 -3.69
CA SER A 171 9.05 3.31 -2.90
C SER A 171 10.04 3.32 -1.74
N THR A 172 11.11 2.52 -1.77
CA THR A 172 12.25 2.72 -0.86
C THR A 172 13.23 3.65 -1.54
N SER A 173 13.06 4.95 -1.31
CA SER A 173 14.15 5.90 -1.54
C SER A 173 15.38 5.44 -0.76
N HIS A 174 16.58 5.63 -1.33
CA HIS A 174 17.85 5.38 -0.66
C HIS A 174 18.54 6.69 -0.27
N PHE A 175 19.40 6.63 0.74
CA PHE A 175 20.26 7.77 1.06
C PHE A 175 21.27 8.04 -0.06
N LEU A 176 21.45 9.31 -0.44
CA LEU A 176 22.41 9.71 -1.48
C LEU A 176 23.88 9.54 -1.04
N GLY A 177 24.12 9.33 0.25
CA GLY A 177 25.45 9.21 0.84
C GLY A 177 25.38 9.25 2.36
N LYS A 178 26.54 9.44 3.00
CA LYS A 178 26.66 9.57 4.46
C LYS A 178 26.64 11.05 4.86
N GLU A 179 26.38 11.29 6.15
CA GLU A 179 26.44 12.63 6.72
C GLU A 179 27.83 13.26 6.51
N GLY A 180 27.85 14.50 6.03
CA GLY A 180 29.08 15.22 5.73
C GLY A 180 29.58 15.09 4.30
N ASP A 181 29.07 14.14 3.51
CA ASP A 181 29.46 13.94 2.11
C ASP A 181 29.04 15.13 1.23
N LYS A 182 29.86 15.42 0.22
CA LYS A 182 29.59 16.45 -0.77
C LYS A 182 29.06 15.81 -2.05
N VAL A 183 27.82 16.11 -2.39
CA VAL A 183 27.18 15.65 -3.62
C VAL A 183 27.29 16.74 -4.68
N LYS A 184 27.57 16.36 -5.93
CA LYS A 184 27.72 17.27 -7.07
C LYS A 184 26.76 16.87 -8.18
N GLU A 185 26.35 17.85 -8.97
CA GLU A 185 25.59 17.64 -10.21
C GLU A 185 24.30 16.82 -10.04
N LEU A 186 23.44 17.25 -9.12
CA LEU A 186 22.13 16.62 -8.92
C LEU A 186 21.07 17.27 -9.80
N THR A 187 20.23 16.45 -10.40
CA THR A 187 19.02 16.90 -11.11
C THR A 187 17.82 16.39 -10.31
N LEU A 188 17.08 17.27 -9.66
CA LEU A 188 16.00 16.88 -8.76
C LEU A 188 14.67 17.47 -9.23
N LYS A 189 13.58 16.71 -9.12
CA LYS A 189 12.22 17.18 -9.39
C LYS A 189 11.52 17.54 -8.09
N VAL A 190 10.90 18.71 -8.03
CA VAL A 190 10.13 19.15 -6.86
C VAL A 190 8.86 18.32 -6.74
N LEU A 191 8.67 17.64 -5.61
CA LEU A 191 7.42 16.92 -5.31
C LEU A 191 6.46 17.76 -4.49
N ARG A 192 7.00 18.49 -3.49
CA ARG A 192 6.21 19.28 -2.56
C ARG A 192 7.02 20.46 -2.06
N VAL A 193 6.34 21.59 -1.95
CA VAL A 193 6.86 22.82 -1.31
C VAL A 193 6.01 23.12 -0.10
N ARG A 194 6.65 23.42 1.03
CA ARG A 194 6.01 23.93 2.24
C ARG A 194 6.62 25.27 2.59
N LEU A 195 5.78 26.26 2.82
CA LEU A 195 6.18 27.59 3.25
C LEU A 195 6.06 27.70 4.77
N GLU A 196 7.05 28.33 5.40
CA GLU A 196 7.05 28.66 6.83
C GLU A 196 7.64 30.07 7.00
N ASP A 197 7.10 30.86 7.91
CA ASP A 197 7.75 32.12 8.31
C ASP A 197 8.89 31.83 9.29
N ASP A 198 10.02 32.53 9.16
CA ASP A 198 11.16 32.40 10.06
C ASP A 198 10.94 33.22 11.34
N PRO A 199 10.58 32.57 12.47
CA PRO A 199 10.14 33.28 13.68
C PRO A 199 11.25 34.15 14.29
N TYR A 200 12.52 33.87 13.98
CA TYR A 200 13.66 34.60 14.52
C TYR A 200 14.03 35.84 13.71
N LYS A 201 13.53 35.95 12.47
CA LYS A 201 13.88 37.04 11.55
C LYS A 201 12.68 37.90 11.20
N THR A 202 11.47 37.36 11.27
CA THR A 202 10.22 38.10 11.09
C THR A 202 10.10 39.18 12.17
N THR A 203 9.92 40.42 11.76
CA THR A 203 9.85 41.57 12.69
C THR A 203 8.75 42.53 12.27
N VAL A 204 8.22 43.30 13.22
CA VAL A 204 7.32 44.41 12.95
C VAL A 204 8.13 45.70 13.09
N LYS A 205 8.19 46.52 12.03
CA LYS A 205 8.82 47.84 12.08
C LYS A 205 7.72 48.90 12.01
N GLY A 206 7.49 49.60 13.11
CA GLY A 206 6.36 50.52 13.25
C GLY A 206 5.04 49.74 13.28
N THR A 207 4.16 50.00 12.31
CA THR A 207 2.89 49.28 12.13
C THR A 207 2.95 48.20 11.05
N THR A 208 4.06 48.11 10.31
CA THR A 208 4.15 47.22 9.16
C THR A 208 4.93 45.94 9.49
N PRO A 209 4.33 44.76 9.31
CA PRO A 209 5.04 43.49 9.48
C PRO A 209 5.98 43.23 8.29
N TYR A 210 7.10 42.57 8.58
CA TYR A 210 8.10 42.09 7.63
C TYR A 210 8.33 40.61 7.90
N PHE A 211 7.84 39.76 6.99
CA PHE A 211 7.96 38.31 7.10
C PHE A 211 9.13 37.80 6.27
N TYR A 212 10.00 36.99 6.86
CA TYR A 212 11.02 36.27 6.10
C TYR A 212 10.56 34.84 5.94
N VAL A 213 10.36 34.41 4.70
CA VAL A 213 9.74 33.13 4.38
C VAL A 213 10.81 32.09 4.07
N ARG A 214 10.60 30.88 4.56
CA ARG A 214 11.42 29.70 4.32
C ARG A 214 10.64 28.72 3.46
N GLN A 215 11.22 28.35 2.34
CA GLN A 215 10.71 27.29 1.47
C GLN A 215 11.38 25.97 1.85
N ILE A 216 10.59 25.01 2.32
CA ILE A 216 11.03 23.64 2.60
C ILE A 216 10.62 22.77 1.42
N LEU A 217 11.62 22.28 0.69
CA LEU A 217 11.42 21.48 -0.52
C LEU A 217 11.57 20.00 -0.18
N THR A 218 10.66 19.20 -0.74
CA THR A 218 10.81 17.75 -0.88
C THR A 218 10.95 17.45 -2.36
N LEU A 219 12.07 16.85 -2.74
CA LEU A 219 12.43 16.58 -4.12
C LEU A 219 12.75 15.11 -4.34
N GLU A 220 12.71 14.70 -5.60
CA GLU A 220 12.98 13.35 -6.06
C GLU A 220 14.05 13.37 -7.15
N ASP A 221 15.04 12.48 -7.01
CA ASP A 221 16.06 12.20 -8.04
C ASP A 221 15.46 11.31 -9.15
N PRO A 222 16.02 11.23 -10.38
CA PRO A 222 15.45 10.40 -11.45
C PRO A 222 15.38 8.90 -11.11
N ILE A 223 16.18 8.47 -10.12
CA ILE A 223 16.21 7.11 -9.59
C ILE A 223 15.10 6.87 -8.55
N GLY A 224 14.44 7.93 -8.05
CA GLY A 224 13.40 7.85 -7.01
C GLY A 224 13.89 8.12 -5.59
N ASN A 225 15.12 8.63 -5.42
CA ASN A 225 15.66 8.97 -4.11
C ASN A 225 15.07 10.29 -3.60
N LEU A 226 14.72 10.35 -2.32
CA LEU A 226 14.06 11.51 -1.72
C LEU A 226 15.07 12.42 -1.03
N VAL A 227 14.97 13.69 -1.38
CA VAL A 227 15.86 14.74 -0.93
C VAL A 227 15.05 15.87 -0.31
N THR A 228 15.55 16.48 0.74
CA THR A 228 14.95 17.68 1.31
C THR A 228 15.99 18.74 1.59
N PHE A 229 15.69 19.98 1.27
CA PHE A 229 16.48 21.13 1.70
C PHE A 229 15.60 22.35 1.89
N ARG A 230 16.19 23.37 2.50
CA ARG A 230 15.51 24.60 2.87
C ARG A 230 16.16 25.77 2.15
N THR A 231 15.34 26.66 1.59
CA THR A 231 15.76 27.92 0.99
C THR A 231 15.12 29.05 1.79
N ASN A 232 15.94 29.90 2.40
CA ASN A 232 15.46 31.05 3.18
C ASN A 232 15.41 32.29 2.30
N SER A 233 14.37 33.12 2.48
CA SER A 233 14.30 34.40 1.80
C SER A 233 15.33 35.40 2.34
N ARG A 234 16.00 36.05 1.40
CA ARG A 234 16.90 37.19 1.61
C ARG A 234 16.09 38.45 1.83
N THR A 235 15.00 38.64 1.08
CA THR A 235 14.10 39.78 1.21
C THR A 235 12.90 39.44 2.08
N ALA A 236 12.30 40.48 2.66
CA ALA A 236 11.10 40.35 3.47
C ALA A 236 9.85 40.50 2.61
N SER A 237 8.86 39.66 2.88
CA SER A 237 7.49 39.78 2.40
C SER A 237 6.64 40.65 3.32
N ARG A 238 5.56 41.18 2.76
CA ARG A 238 4.52 41.93 3.49
C ARG A 238 3.44 41.03 4.06
N GLU A 239 3.27 39.85 3.47
CA GLU A 239 2.27 38.88 3.89
C GLU A 239 2.95 37.63 4.45
N SER A 240 2.30 37.03 5.45
CA SER A 240 2.75 35.78 6.06
C SER A 240 2.72 34.66 5.03
N CYS A 241 3.74 33.80 5.04
CA CYS A 241 3.88 32.63 4.17
C CYS A 241 3.83 32.94 2.67
N GLN A 242 4.16 34.16 2.24
CA GLN A 242 4.22 34.54 0.84
C GLN A 242 5.67 34.80 0.41
N VAL A 243 6.14 34.08 -0.61
CA VAL A 243 7.49 34.28 -1.15
C VAL A 243 7.57 35.65 -1.84
N PRO A 244 8.59 36.48 -1.54
CA PRO A 244 8.76 37.77 -2.21
C PRO A 244 8.91 37.61 -3.73
N ALA A 245 8.31 38.50 -4.52
CA ALA A 245 8.38 38.47 -5.98
C ALA A 245 9.81 38.59 -6.55
N THR A 246 10.76 39.07 -5.76
CA THR A 246 12.19 39.13 -6.12
C THR A 246 12.89 37.78 -6.05
N GLU A 247 12.24 36.77 -5.47
CA GLU A 247 12.81 35.45 -5.24
C GLU A 247 12.04 34.37 -5.99
N HIS A 248 12.73 33.28 -6.32
CA HIS A 248 12.11 32.17 -7.02
C HIS A 248 11.18 31.39 -6.09
N ALA A 249 9.90 31.35 -6.43
CA ALA A 249 8.92 30.50 -5.78
C ALA A 249 8.91 29.13 -6.48
N PHE A 250 9.36 28.09 -5.77
CA PHE A 250 9.40 26.75 -6.36
C PHE A 250 8.00 26.15 -6.47
N GLU A 251 7.73 25.46 -7.57
CA GLU A 251 6.45 24.80 -7.81
C GLU A 251 6.57 23.26 -7.86
N PRO A 252 5.57 22.51 -7.37
CA PRO A 252 5.53 21.06 -7.57
C PRO A 252 5.58 20.69 -9.06
N GLY A 253 6.52 19.82 -9.43
CA GLY A 253 6.76 19.39 -10.80
C GLY A 253 7.97 20.05 -11.47
N GLU A 254 8.47 21.16 -10.92
CA GLU A 254 9.64 21.88 -11.43
C GLU A 254 10.93 21.04 -11.32
N SER A 255 11.83 21.17 -12.30
CA SER A 255 13.15 20.53 -12.28
C SER A 255 14.23 21.50 -11.80
N VAL A 256 14.96 21.10 -10.77
CA VAL A 256 15.98 21.90 -10.08
C VAL A 256 17.36 21.28 -10.30
N TYR A 257 18.29 22.09 -10.80
CA TYR A 257 19.67 21.68 -11.06
C TYR A 257 20.59 22.19 -9.97
N ILE A 258 21.25 21.28 -9.25
CA ILE A 258 22.17 21.60 -8.15
C ILE A 258 23.60 21.31 -8.59
N ALA A 259 24.44 22.35 -8.60
CA ALA A 259 25.87 22.23 -8.87
C ALA A 259 26.58 21.45 -7.76
N SER A 260 26.29 21.79 -6.50
CA SER A 260 26.82 21.06 -5.35
C SER A 260 26.00 21.28 -4.09
N ALA A 261 25.95 20.28 -3.21
CA ALA A 261 25.38 20.40 -1.87
C ALA A 261 26.13 19.48 -0.89
N ARG A 262 25.93 19.70 0.41
CA ARG A 262 26.48 18.85 1.47
C ARG A 262 25.36 18.12 2.18
N ILE A 263 25.52 16.81 2.41
CA ILE A 263 24.57 16.02 3.18
C ILE A 263 24.68 16.44 4.64
N SER A 264 23.59 16.98 5.19
CA SER A 264 23.54 17.41 6.59
C SER A 264 23.04 16.33 7.53
N CYS A 265 22.07 15.52 7.09
CA CYS A 265 21.67 14.31 7.78
C CYS A 265 20.89 13.37 6.87
N THR A 266 20.84 12.11 7.26
CA THR A 266 20.03 11.06 6.65
C THR A 266 19.03 10.58 7.69
N PHE A 267 17.74 10.56 7.35
CA PHE A 267 16.70 10.13 8.29
C PHE A 267 15.60 9.34 7.59
N THR A 268 14.96 8.45 8.33
CA THR A 268 13.84 7.65 7.82
C THR A 268 12.54 8.20 8.37
N SER A 269 11.56 8.43 7.51
CA SER A 269 10.21 8.83 7.91
C SER A 269 9.20 7.89 7.26
N GLY A 270 8.44 7.15 8.08
CA GLY A 270 7.65 6.02 7.60
C GLY A 270 8.56 4.93 7.01
N ASN A 271 8.25 4.47 5.79
CA ASN A 271 9.05 3.48 5.07
C ASN A 271 9.98 4.11 4.00
N LYS A 272 10.24 5.43 4.10
CA LYS A 272 10.99 6.21 3.11
C LYS A 272 12.24 6.81 3.73
N GLN A 273 13.37 6.73 3.02
CA GLN A 273 14.64 7.32 3.44
C GLN A 273 14.81 8.71 2.81
N TYR A 274 15.09 9.71 3.63
CA TYR A 274 15.27 11.09 3.19
C TYR A 274 16.71 11.53 3.42
N THR A 275 17.29 12.17 2.40
CA THR A 275 18.58 12.84 2.51
C THR A 275 18.35 14.33 2.66
N ARG A 276 18.81 14.94 3.77
CA ARG A 276 18.77 16.39 3.93
C ARG A 276 20.04 17.02 3.37
N LEU A 277 19.88 18.03 2.51
CA LEU A 277 20.99 18.80 1.96
C LEU A 277 21.08 20.20 2.59
N ASN A 278 22.30 20.64 2.84
CA ASN A 278 22.67 22.00 3.24
C ASN A 278 23.69 22.57 2.25
N TYR A 279 23.90 23.90 2.31
CA TYR A 279 24.84 24.62 1.45
C TYR A 279 24.63 24.35 -0.04
N VAL A 280 23.36 24.33 -0.45
CA VAL A 280 22.92 24.04 -1.82
C VAL A 280 23.36 25.18 -2.73
N LYS A 281 24.08 24.84 -3.80
CA LYS A 281 24.44 25.75 -4.90
C LYS A 281 23.69 25.32 -6.14
N PHE A 282 22.82 26.19 -6.65
CA PHE A 282 22.11 25.98 -7.91
C PHE A 282 23.05 26.14 -9.11
N LYS A 283 22.72 25.50 -10.23
CA LYS A 283 23.35 25.77 -11.54
C LYS A 283 22.72 27.00 -12.18
#